data_AF-A0A8T7K5Q5-F1
#
_entry.id   AF-A0A8T7K5Q5-F1
#
_cell.length_a   1.000
_cell.length_b   1.000
_cell.length_c   1.000
_cell.angle_alpha   90.00
_cell.angle_beta   90.00
_cell.angle_gamma   90.00
#
_symmetry.space_group_name_H-M   'P 1'
#
loop_
_entity.id
_entity.type
_entity.pdbx_description
1 polymer ?
#
loop_
_entity_poly.entity_id
_entity_poly.type
_entity_poly.pdbx_seq_one_letter_code
_entity_poly.pdbx_strand_id
1 'polypeptide(L)'
;MDKSKIIALLNKDLEGEHAAIIQYLVHAYAMGEGEMACEIEAIAREEMRHFDWLAETIVSLGGTPSIERGDMRTGGESVPDWMRNDVLQEKDAIALYEEHIKAIDNPEIRRLLKRILSDEKSHHGDFEHFVTKAQKESLRDLRCSRQDKVTNVLNWGIEHEYTVILQYLLHSYMTPNKDVKKEMEDQAINEMQHLGWLSEEMIGNKGSPRIEHTKVDKSTKTADMLRADIKIEKKVAAEYDRAAKEIEEPDLKELLTRIRDHELYHADIFNDLLKEEEGRGRKNSERRN
;
A
#
# COMPACT_ATOMS: atom_id res chain seq x y z
N MET A 1 -17.00 -20.80 -15.56
CA MET A 1 -15.81 -21.13 -14.71
C MET A 1 -16.22 -21.34 -13.24
N ASP A 2 -15.50 -22.16 -12.46
CA ASP A 2 -15.77 -22.31 -11.01
C ASP A 2 -15.34 -21.07 -10.21
N LYS A 3 -16.05 -20.79 -9.12
CA LYS A 3 -15.85 -19.64 -8.24
C LYS A 3 -14.44 -19.57 -7.66
N SER A 4 -13.88 -20.71 -7.25
CA SER A 4 -12.50 -20.79 -6.72
C SER A 4 -11.46 -20.33 -7.75
N LYS A 5 -11.67 -20.67 -9.03
CA LYS A 5 -10.81 -20.25 -10.14
C LYS A 5 -10.94 -18.76 -10.43
N ILE A 6 -12.14 -18.20 -10.34
CA ILE A 6 -12.36 -16.75 -10.47
C ILE A 6 -11.58 -16.01 -9.38
N ILE A 7 -11.70 -16.45 -8.11
CA ILE A 7 -10.98 -15.86 -6.98
C ILE A 7 -9.46 -15.93 -7.20
N ALA A 8 -8.95 -17.04 -7.73
CA ALA A 8 -7.52 -17.18 -8.02
C ALA A 8 -7.04 -16.20 -9.11
N LEU A 9 -7.82 -15.99 -10.17
CA LEU A 9 -7.47 -15.02 -11.23
C LEU A 9 -7.53 -13.59 -10.70
N LEU A 10 -8.56 -13.24 -9.93
CA LEU A 10 -8.66 -11.90 -9.34
C LEU A 10 -7.54 -11.60 -8.33
N ASN A 11 -7.10 -12.61 -7.56
CA ASN A 11 -5.92 -12.43 -6.70
C ASN A 11 -4.64 -12.23 -7.51
N LYS A 12 -4.51 -12.88 -8.66
CA LYS A 12 -3.38 -12.66 -9.57
C LYS A 12 -3.40 -11.24 -10.14
N ASP A 13 -4.57 -10.71 -10.51
CA ASP A 13 -4.72 -9.32 -10.93
C ASP A 13 -4.33 -8.37 -9.77
N LEU A 14 -4.86 -8.62 -8.57
CA LEU A 14 -4.59 -7.82 -7.37
C LEU A 14 -3.10 -7.80 -6.99
N GLU A 15 -2.39 -8.93 -7.12
CA GLU A 15 -0.94 -8.99 -6.93
C GLU A 15 -0.18 -8.14 -7.96
N GLY A 16 -0.69 -8.07 -9.20
CA GLY A 16 -0.18 -7.19 -10.26
C GLY A 16 -0.35 -5.71 -9.92
N GLU A 17 -1.55 -5.31 -9.50
CA GLU A 17 -1.83 -3.94 -9.02
C GLU A 17 -0.93 -3.56 -7.86
N HIS A 18 -0.75 -4.48 -6.91
CA HIS A 18 0.13 -4.27 -5.77
C HIS A 18 1.59 -4.02 -6.19
N ALA A 19 2.08 -4.79 -7.16
CA ALA A 19 3.42 -4.58 -7.72
C ALA A 19 3.55 -3.23 -8.43
N ALA A 20 2.53 -2.83 -9.21
CA ALA A 20 2.50 -1.55 -9.91
C ALA A 20 2.57 -0.37 -8.93
N ILE A 21 1.72 -0.38 -7.88
CA ILE A 21 1.71 0.64 -6.82
C ILE A 21 3.12 0.86 -6.25
N ILE A 22 3.77 -0.22 -5.81
CA ILE A 22 5.08 -0.12 -5.15
C ILE A 22 6.16 0.28 -6.16
N GLN A 23 6.15 -0.28 -7.37
CA GLN A 23 7.13 0.07 -8.40
C GLN A 23 7.06 1.57 -8.75
N TYR A 24 5.87 2.10 -8.96
CA TYR A 24 5.65 3.50 -9.35
C TYR A 24 6.05 4.45 -8.23
N LEU A 25 5.70 4.15 -6.97
CA LEU A 25 6.15 4.93 -5.82
C LEU A 25 7.68 4.89 -5.66
N VAL A 26 8.32 3.73 -5.85
CA VAL A 26 9.79 3.63 -5.81
C VAL A 26 10.43 4.51 -6.87
N HIS A 27 9.92 4.52 -8.09
CA HIS A 27 10.44 5.38 -9.16
C HIS A 27 10.19 6.86 -8.90
N ALA A 28 9.00 7.23 -8.43
CA ALA A 28 8.64 8.61 -8.10
C ALA A 28 9.53 9.18 -6.97
N TYR A 29 9.69 8.45 -5.87
CA TYR A 29 10.57 8.88 -4.77
C TYR A 29 12.04 8.96 -5.21
N ALA A 30 12.49 8.03 -6.06
CA ALA A 30 13.87 8.00 -6.53
C ALA A 30 14.26 9.20 -7.41
N MET A 31 13.32 9.83 -8.11
CA MET A 31 13.59 11.04 -8.90
C MET A 31 13.40 12.35 -8.12
N GLY A 32 12.79 12.29 -6.93
CA GLY A 32 12.49 13.45 -6.07
C GLY A 32 11.32 14.29 -6.57
N GLU A 33 11.05 15.39 -5.87
CA GLU A 33 9.93 16.28 -6.19
C GLU A 33 10.02 16.85 -7.60
N GLY A 34 8.92 16.74 -8.35
CA GLY A 34 8.80 17.27 -9.69
C GLY A 34 7.49 16.88 -10.35
N GLU A 35 7.17 17.53 -11.47
CA GLU A 35 5.93 17.28 -12.21
C GLU A 35 5.76 15.78 -12.56
N MET A 36 6.81 15.14 -13.09
CA MET A 36 6.78 13.73 -13.45
C MET A 36 6.55 12.82 -12.23
N ALA A 37 7.19 13.10 -11.10
CA ALA A 37 6.97 12.32 -9.87
C ALA A 37 5.51 12.42 -9.41
N CYS A 38 4.92 13.64 -9.44
CA CYS A 38 3.52 13.85 -9.09
C CYS A 38 2.55 13.14 -10.06
N GLU A 39 2.89 13.09 -11.36
CA GLU A 39 2.12 12.36 -12.37
C GLU A 39 2.17 10.84 -12.13
N ILE A 40 3.35 10.28 -11.83
CA ILE A 40 3.53 8.86 -11.51
C ILE A 40 2.79 8.48 -10.22
N GLU A 41 2.88 9.30 -9.18
CA GLU A 41 2.11 9.10 -7.94
C GLU A 41 0.60 9.16 -8.18
N ALA A 42 0.14 9.95 -9.16
CA ALA A 42 -1.28 9.97 -9.53
C ALA A 42 -1.71 8.64 -10.14
N ILE A 43 -0.90 8.04 -11.02
CA ILE A 43 -1.14 6.70 -11.55
C ILE A 43 -1.12 5.67 -10.42
N ALA A 44 -0.14 5.72 -9.51
CA ALA A 44 -0.10 4.81 -8.36
C ALA A 44 -1.37 4.88 -7.49
N ARG A 45 -2.00 6.06 -7.35
CA ARG A 45 -3.30 6.22 -6.66
C ARG A 45 -4.47 5.63 -7.44
N GLU A 46 -4.40 5.57 -8.76
CA GLU A 46 -5.37 4.86 -9.58
C GLU A 46 -5.21 3.34 -9.40
N GLU A 47 -3.99 2.82 -9.34
CA GLU A 47 -3.75 1.38 -9.05
C GLU A 47 -4.23 0.98 -7.65
N MET A 48 -4.09 1.85 -6.65
CA MET A 48 -4.68 1.62 -5.32
C MET A 48 -6.20 1.43 -5.38
N ARG A 49 -6.88 2.10 -6.32
CA ARG A 49 -8.31 1.96 -6.54
C ARG A 49 -8.64 0.65 -7.27
N HIS A 50 -7.79 0.23 -8.20
CA HIS A 50 -7.92 -1.07 -8.86
C HIS A 50 -7.77 -2.21 -7.85
N PHE A 51 -6.73 -2.13 -7.02
CA PHE A 51 -6.48 -3.03 -5.90
C PHE A 51 -7.72 -3.14 -4.99
N ASP A 52 -8.29 -2.01 -4.59
CA ASP A 52 -9.49 -1.96 -3.75
C ASP A 52 -10.71 -2.65 -4.40
N TRP A 53 -10.99 -2.33 -5.67
CA TRP A 53 -12.11 -2.95 -6.38
C TRP A 53 -11.95 -4.47 -6.53
N LEU A 54 -10.73 -4.94 -6.77
CA LEU A 54 -10.44 -6.37 -6.85
C LEU A 54 -10.59 -7.03 -5.49
N ALA A 55 -10.08 -6.43 -4.42
CA ALA A 55 -10.19 -6.93 -3.05
C ALA A 55 -11.65 -7.08 -2.62
N GLU A 56 -12.47 -6.04 -2.81
CA GLU A 56 -13.91 -6.08 -2.55
C GLU A 56 -14.61 -7.19 -3.35
N THR A 57 -14.24 -7.34 -4.63
CA THR A 57 -14.80 -8.38 -5.48
C THR A 57 -14.43 -9.77 -4.97
N ILE A 58 -13.18 -10.00 -4.57
CA ILE A 58 -12.72 -11.26 -3.98
C ILE A 58 -13.49 -11.59 -2.70
N VAL A 59 -13.67 -10.61 -1.80
CA VAL A 59 -14.45 -10.78 -0.56
C VAL A 59 -15.92 -11.03 -0.85
N SER A 60 -16.52 -10.38 -1.84
CA SER A 60 -17.91 -10.64 -2.25
C SER A 60 -18.13 -12.08 -2.74
N LEU A 61 -17.06 -12.68 -3.28
CA LEU A 61 -16.99 -14.09 -3.63
C LEU A 61 -16.57 -14.94 -2.42
N GLY A 62 -16.52 -14.43 -1.20
CA GLY A 62 -16.09 -15.17 -0.01
C GLY A 62 -14.66 -15.72 -0.10
N GLY A 63 -13.81 -15.09 -0.91
CA GLY A 63 -12.37 -15.29 -0.89
C GLY A 63 -11.69 -14.35 0.10
N THR A 64 -10.37 -14.48 0.19
CA THR A 64 -9.50 -13.57 0.95
C THR A 64 -8.56 -12.89 -0.05
N PRO A 65 -8.49 -11.55 -0.07
CA PRO A 65 -7.53 -10.82 -0.90
C PRO A 65 -6.09 -11.20 -0.53
N SER A 66 -5.24 -11.34 -1.55
CA SER A 66 -3.81 -11.55 -1.37
C SER A 66 -3.19 -10.30 -0.75
N ILE A 67 -2.17 -10.50 0.09
CA ILE A 67 -1.30 -9.43 0.57
C ILE A 67 0.10 -9.52 -0.05
N GLU A 68 0.32 -10.54 -0.88
CA GLU A 68 1.55 -10.66 -1.64
C GLU A 68 1.53 -9.63 -2.77
N ARG A 69 2.72 -9.27 -3.25
CA ARG A 69 2.88 -8.45 -4.46
C ARG A 69 3.48 -9.30 -5.57
N GLY A 70 3.11 -8.98 -6.79
CA GLY A 70 3.70 -9.57 -7.99
C GLY A 70 5.15 -9.15 -8.21
N ASP A 71 5.71 -9.58 -9.33
CA ASP A 71 7.07 -9.23 -9.73
C ASP A 71 7.17 -7.72 -10.04
N MET A 72 8.28 -7.12 -9.62
CA MET A 72 8.59 -5.70 -9.84
C MET A 72 9.93 -5.52 -10.57
N ARG A 73 10.05 -4.38 -11.26
CA ARG A 73 11.20 -3.95 -12.06
C ARG A 73 11.72 -2.58 -11.59
N THR A 74 12.14 -2.52 -10.33
CA THR A 74 12.60 -1.27 -9.68
C THR A 74 14.06 -0.88 -9.98
N GLY A 75 14.76 -1.70 -10.75
CA GLY A 75 16.14 -1.47 -11.18
C GLY A 75 16.24 -0.59 -12.44
N GLY A 76 17.46 -0.28 -12.87
CA GLY A 76 17.73 0.58 -14.04
C GLY A 76 18.74 1.67 -13.69
N GLU A 77 19.46 2.17 -14.70
CA GLU A 77 20.56 3.14 -14.50
C GLU A 77 20.10 4.60 -14.63
N SER A 78 18.89 4.82 -15.16
CA SER A 78 18.37 6.16 -15.47
C SER A 78 16.85 6.23 -15.40
N VAL A 79 16.30 7.44 -15.24
CA VAL A 79 14.83 7.68 -15.24
C VAL A 79 14.16 7.14 -16.51
N PRO A 80 14.70 7.30 -17.73
CA PRO A 80 14.15 6.63 -18.91
C PRO A 80 14.10 5.10 -18.83
N ASP A 81 15.02 4.45 -18.10
CA ASP A 81 14.97 2.99 -17.91
C ASP A 81 13.82 2.60 -16.98
N TRP A 82 13.59 3.38 -15.92
CA TRP A 82 12.46 3.18 -15.01
C TRP A 82 11.13 3.34 -15.71
N MET A 83 10.96 4.39 -16.52
CA MET A 83 9.73 4.61 -17.28
C MET A 83 9.49 3.47 -18.28
N ARG A 84 10.55 2.88 -18.87
CA ARG A 84 10.41 1.68 -19.71
C ARG A 84 10.01 0.45 -18.90
N ASN A 85 10.48 0.32 -17.67
CA ASN A 85 10.04 -0.74 -16.77
C ASN A 85 8.57 -0.59 -16.39
N ASP A 86 8.10 0.64 -16.20
CA ASP A 86 6.68 0.94 -15.94
C ASP A 86 5.82 0.63 -17.18
N VAL A 87 6.26 0.98 -18.39
CA VAL A 87 5.62 0.53 -19.65
C VAL A 87 5.50 -1.00 -19.70
N LEU A 88 6.53 -1.72 -19.27
CA LEU A 88 6.49 -3.20 -19.23
C LEU A 88 5.52 -3.72 -18.17
N GLN A 89 5.39 -3.03 -17.04
CA GLN A 89 4.44 -3.38 -15.99
C GLN A 89 2.99 -3.28 -16.50
N GLU A 90 2.65 -2.15 -17.12
CA GLU A 90 1.36 -1.92 -17.76
C GLU A 90 1.05 -2.94 -18.86
N LYS A 91 2.06 -3.28 -19.67
CA LYS A 91 1.91 -4.26 -20.74
C LYS A 91 1.57 -5.65 -20.19
N ASP A 92 2.19 -6.04 -19.08
CA ASP A 92 1.91 -7.31 -18.42
C ASP A 92 0.48 -7.31 -17.84
N ALA A 93 0.07 -6.22 -17.18
CA ALA A 93 -1.29 -6.05 -16.64
C ALA A 93 -2.36 -6.11 -17.75
N ILE A 94 -2.17 -5.37 -18.85
CA ILE A 94 -3.05 -5.40 -20.04
C ILE A 94 -3.21 -6.84 -20.56
N ALA A 95 -2.12 -7.60 -20.67
CA ALA A 95 -2.17 -8.96 -21.16
C ALA A 95 -2.96 -9.88 -20.21
N LEU A 96 -2.74 -9.76 -18.90
CA LEU A 96 -3.48 -10.51 -17.87
C LEU A 96 -4.97 -10.19 -17.90
N TYR A 97 -5.34 -8.92 -17.91
CA TYR A 97 -6.74 -8.50 -17.96
C TYR A 97 -7.44 -8.98 -19.23
N GLU A 98 -6.79 -8.89 -20.40
CA GLU A 98 -7.36 -9.41 -21.65
C GLU A 98 -7.56 -10.93 -21.62
N GLU A 99 -6.68 -11.68 -20.96
CA GLU A 99 -6.83 -13.11 -20.73
C GLU A 99 -8.00 -13.40 -19.78
N HIS A 100 -8.04 -12.76 -18.62
CA HIS A 100 -9.04 -13.00 -17.58
C HIS A 100 -10.45 -12.59 -18.02
N ILE A 101 -10.58 -11.49 -18.78
CA ILE A 101 -11.86 -11.07 -19.38
C ILE A 101 -12.40 -12.13 -20.36
N LYS A 102 -11.53 -12.87 -21.06
CA LYS A 102 -11.95 -13.98 -21.94
C LYS A 102 -12.34 -15.21 -21.14
N ALA A 103 -11.65 -15.49 -20.03
CA ALA A 103 -11.86 -16.67 -19.19
C ALA A 103 -13.07 -16.57 -18.24
N ILE A 104 -13.41 -15.36 -17.78
CA ILE A 104 -14.50 -15.12 -16.83
C ILE A 104 -15.81 -14.86 -17.58
N ASP A 105 -16.85 -15.62 -17.25
CA ASP A 105 -18.19 -15.48 -17.85
C ASP A 105 -19.08 -14.47 -17.09
N ASN A 106 -18.76 -14.19 -15.82
CA ASN A 106 -19.59 -13.31 -14.98
C ASN A 106 -19.60 -11.88 -15.55
N PRO A 107 -20.79 -11.33 -15.93
CA PRO A 107 -20.87 -10.04 -16.61
C PRO A 107 -20.45 -8.85 -15.73
N GLU A 108 -20.66 -8.93 -14.42
CA GLU A 108 -20.31 -7.86 -13.48
C GLU A 108 -18.80 -7.77 -13.30
N ILE A 109 -18.14 -8.91 -13.09
CA ILE A 109 -16.68 -9.00 -12.99
C ILE A 109 -16.03 -8.59 -14.30
N ARG A 110 -16.52 -9.08 -15.45
CA ARG A 110 -16.00 -8.66 -16.76
C ARG A 110 -16.12 -7.15 -16.99
N ARG A 111 -17.18 -6.52 -16.48
CA ARG A 111 -17.35 -5.06 -16.58
C ARG A 111 -16.32 -4.33 -15.72
N LEU A 112 -16.06 -4.81 -14.51
CA LEU A 112 -14.98 -4.28 -13.67
C LEU A 112 -13.61 -4.42 -14.35
N LEU A 113 -13.25 -5.62 -14.78
CA LEU A 113 -11.95 -5.86 -15.43
C LEU A 113 -11.78 -5.04 -16.73
N LYS A 114 -12.86 -4.80 -17.48
CA LYS A 114 -12.82 -3.90 -18.65
C LYS A 114 -12.63 -2.43 -18.28
N ARG A 115 -13.13 -1.99 -17.12
CA ARG A 115 -12.90 -0.64 -16.60
C ARG A 115 -11.43 -0.46 -16.27
N ILE A 116 -10.86 -1.40 -15.52
CA ILE A 116 -9.44 -1.43 -15.13
C ILE A 116 -8.56 -1.48 -16.38
N LEU A 117 -8.79 -2.45 -17.29
CA LEU A 117 -8.07 -2.55 -18.57
C LEU A 117 -8.08 -1.24 -19.40
N SER A 118 -9.11 -0.41 -19.26
CA SER A 118 -9.14 0.89 -19.93
C SER A 118 -8.21 1.90 -19.29
N ASP A 119 -8.04 1.86 -17.97
CA ASP A 119 -7.08 2.67 -17.22
C ASP A 119 -5.64 2.21 -17.51
N GLU A 120 -5.35 0.90 -17.44
CA GLU A 120 -4.02 0.35 -17.80
C GLU A 120 -3.56 0.78 -19.20
N LYS A 121 -4.50 0.84 -20.17
CA LYS A 121 -4.19 1.29 -21.53
C LYS A 121 -3.87 2.78 -21.60
N SER A 122 -4.46 3.59 -20.72
CA SER A 122 -4.11 4.99 -20.56
C SER A 122 -2.74 5.12 -19.91
N HIS A 123 -2.54 4.46 -18.77
CA HIS A 123 -1.29 4.47 -18.01
C HIS A 123 -0.10 4.01 -18.86
N HIS A 124 -0.26 2.95 -19.65
CA HIS A 124 0.74 2.53 -20.64
C HIS A 124 1.14 3.68 -21.58
N GLY A 125 0.16 4.41 -22.12
CA GLY A 125 0.40 5.56 -23.00
C GLY A 125 1.08 6.73 -22.27
N ASP A 126 0.71 6.95 -21.01
CA ASP A 126 1.32 7.97 -20.15
C ASP A 126 2.79 7.63 -19.85
N PHE A 127 3.12 6.38 -19.51
CA PHE A 127 4.49 5.96 -19.31
C PHE A 127 5.32 5.98 -20.60
N GLU A 128 4.75 5.63 -21.77
CA GLU A 128 5.42 5.83 -23.07
C GLU A 128 5.77 7.30 -23.32
N HIS A 129 4.87 8.22 -22.93
CA HIS A 129 5.13 9.65 -22.96
C HIS A 129 6.24 10.04 -21.98
N PHE A 130 6.23 9.52 -20.75
CA PHE A 130 7.25 9.79 -19.74
C PHE A 130 8.64 9.30 -20.15
N VAL A 131 8.77 8.18 -20.86
CA VAL A 131 10.05 7.76 -21.46
C VAL A 131 10.61 8.86 -22.36
N THR A 132 9.76 9.48 -23.19
CA THR A 132 10.18 10.56 -24.10
C THR A 132 10.49 11.86 -23.35
N LYS A 133 9.71 12.18 -22.31
CA LYS A 133 9.91 13.35 -21.43
C LYS A 133 11.24 13.23 -20.66
N ALA A 134 11.49 12.10 -20.03
CA ALA A 134 12.70 11.81 -19.25
C ALA A 134 13.99 11.77 -20.09
N GLN A 135 13.91 11.55 -21.40
CA GLN A 135 15.08 11.66 -22.28
C GLN A 135 15.47 13.12 -22.57
N LYS A 136 14.50 14.05 -22.46
CA LYS A 136 14.71 15.49 -22.69
C LYS A 136 15.07 16.20 -21.39
N GLU A 137 14.40 15.82 -20.31
CA GLU A 137 14.63 16.33 -18.97
C GLU A 137 15.75 15.50 -18.34
N SER A 138 16.91 16.10 -18.06
CA SER A 138 18.06 15.41 -17.45
C SER A 138 17.84 15.05 -15.97
N LEU A 139 16.73 14.35 -15.67
CA LEU A 139 16.38 13.84 -14.36
C LEU A 139 17.42 12.79 -13.91
N ARG A 140 17.64 12.69 -12.60
CA ARG A 140 18.69 11.86 -12.01
C ARG A 140 18.11 10.96 -10.95
N ASP A 141 18.74 9.80 -10.79
CA ASP A 141 18.53 8.98 -9.61
C ASP A 141 19.11 9.67 -8.37
N LEU A 142 18.25 9.96 -7.41
CA LEU A 142 18.61 10.55 -6.13
C LEU A 142 18.91 9.48 -5.07
N ARG A 143 18.58 8.21 -5.33
CA ARG A 143 18.93 7.11 -4.43
C ARG A 143 20.45 7.01 -4.30
N CYS A 144 20.89 6.68 -3.10
CA CYS A 144 22.29 6.51 -2.77
C CYS A 144 22.47 5.36 -1.78
N SER A 145 23.72 4.95 -1.57
CA SER A 145 24.06 3.77 -0.76
C SER A 145 24.47 4.12 0.68
N ARG A 146 24.04 5.27 1.22
CA ARG A 146 24.36 5.62 2.61
C ARG A 146 23.70 4.60 3.54
N GLN A 147 24.50 4.05 4.45
CA GLN A 147 24.02 3.14 5.49
C GLN A 147 24.60 3.55 6.84
N ASP A 148 23.78 4.13 7.69
CA ASP A 148 24.12 4.51 9.05
C ASP A 148 22.90 4.44 9.98
N LYS A 149 23.03 5.02 11.18
CA LYS A 149 21.94 5.02 12.16
C LYS A 149 20.66 5.69 11.64
N VAL A 150 20.79 6.79 10.90
CA VAL A 150 19.65 7.56 10.37
C VAL A 150 18.92 6.72 9.32
N THR A 151 19.64 6.21 8.33
CA THR A 151 19.03 5.38 7.28
C THR A 151 18.50 4.05 7.82
N ASN A 152 19.04 3.52 8.92
CA ASN A 152 18.48 2.35 9.59
C ASN A 152 17.12 2.66 10.24
N VAL A 153 16.99 3.80 10.93
CA VAL A 153 15.73 4.23 11.55
C VAL A 153 14.66 4.47 10.48
N LEU A 154 15.02 5.16 9.40
CA LEU A 154 14.08 5.45 8.31
C LEU A 154 13.62 4.17 7.59
N ASN A 155 14.53 3.25 7.28
CA ASN A 155 14.14 1.97 6.66
C ASN A 155 13.28 1.10 7.59
N TRP A 156 13.55 1.14 8.90
CA TRP A 156 12.70 0.47 9.88
C TRP A 156 11.30 1.06 9.88
N GLY A 157 11.18 2.40 9.84
CA GLY A 157 9.89 3.09 9.72
C GLY A 157 9.16 2.71 8.42
N ILE A 158 9.83 2.80 7.26
CA ILE A 158 9.23 2.44 5.95
C ILE A 158 8.73 0.99 5.93
N GLU A 159 9.54 0.04 6.42
CA GLU A 159 9.12 -1.37 6.54
C GLU A 159 7.92 -1.53 7.47
N HIS A 160 7.89 -0.72 8.53
CA HIS A 160 6.80 -0.72 9.49
C HIS A 160 5.50 -0.20 8.87
N GLU A 161 5.52 1.02 8.32
CA GLU A 161 4.36 1.66 7.68
C GLU A 161 3.79 0.76 6.60
N TYR A 162 4.64 0.19 5.75
CA TYR A 162 4.18 -0.74 4.74
C TYR A 162 3.52 -2.00 5.32
N THR A 163 4.02 -2.52 6.44
CA THR A 163 3.41 -3.66 7.13
C THR A 163 2.01 -3.30 7.68
N VAL A 164 1.84 -2.13 8.30
CA VAL A 164 0.54 -1.74 8.88
C VAL A 164 -0.48 -1.35 7.82
N ILE A 165 -0.07 -0.73 6.71
CA ILE A 165 -0.94 -0.49 5.54
C ILE A 165 -1.59 -1.81 5.09
N LEU A 166 -0.76 -2.84 4.85
CA LEU A 166 -1.25 -4.14 4.40
C LEU A 166 -2.12 -4.83 5.44
N GLN A 167 -1.78 -4.69 6.73
CA GLN A 167 -2.58 -5.26 7.81
C GLN A 167 -3.95 -4.59 7.91
N TYR A 168 -4.02 -3.25 7.84
CA TYR A 168 -5.27 -2.50 7.94
C TYR A 168 -6.16 -2.73 6.74
N LEU A 169 -5.61 -2.77 5.52
CA LEU A 169 -6.37 -3.14 4.33
C LEU A 169 -6.92 -4.57 4.44
N LEU A 170 -6.09 -5.55 4.82
CA LEU A 170 -6.58 -6.92 4.98
C LEU A 170 -7.69 -7.00 6.05
N HIS A 171 -7.51 -6.36 7.20
CA HIS A 171 -8.50 -6.35 8.26
C HIS A 171 -9.79 -5.61 7.84
N SER A 172 -9.70 -4.51 7.10
CA SER A 172 -10.85 -3.74 6.61
C SER A 172 -11.69 -4.57 5.63
N TYR A 173 -11.06 -5.31 4.74
CA TYR A 173 -11.73 -6.22 3.81
C TYR A 173 -12.39 -7.40 4.51
N MET A 174 -11.77 -7.91 5.57
CA MET A 174 -12.21 -9.13 6.23
C MET A 174 -13.22 -8.90 7.37
N THR A 175 -13.36 -7.67 7.88
CA THR A 175 -14.30 -7.36 8.95
C THR A 175 -15.73 -7.15 8.43
N PRO A 176 -16.76 -7.76 9.05
CA PRO A 176 -18.16 -7.47 8.72
C PRO A 176 -18.66 -6.15 9.33
N ASN A 177 -17.91 -5.53 10.25
CA ASN A 177 -18.29 -4.30 10.92
C ASN A 177 -17.89 -3.09 10.05
N LYS A 178 -18.89 -2.39 9.48
CA LYS A 178 -18.69 -1.26 8.56
C LYS A 178 -17.98 -0.06 9.19
N ASP A 179 -18.21 0.18 10.47
CA ASP A 179 -17.58 1.28 11.20
C ASP A 179 -16.07 0.99 11.32
N VAL A 180 -15.72 -0.24 11.71
CA VAL A 180 -14.33 -0.70 11.80
C VAL A 180 -13.65 -0.72 10.44
N LYS A 181 -14.34 -1.23 9.40
CA LYS A 181 -13.83 -1.23 8.03
C LYS A 181 -13.40 0.18 7.59
N LYS A 182 -14.30 1.15 7.74
CA LYS A 182 -14.04 2.52 7.31
C LYS A 182 -12.85 3.13 8.07
N GLU A 183 -12.80 2.97 9.39
CA GLU A 183 -11.71 3.53 10.19
C GLU A 183 -10.35 2.88 9.86
N MET A 184 -10.33 1.58 9.54
CA MET A 184 -9.11 0.90 9.07
C MET A 184 -8.66 1.40 7.68
N GLU A 185 -9.59 1.65 6.76
CA GLU A 185 -9.27 2.25 5.45
C GLU A 185 -8.72 3.67 5.62
N ASP A 186 -9.34 4.48 6.48
CA ASP A 186 -8.90 5.84 6.77
C ASP A 186 -7.50 5.85 7.43
N GLN A 187 -7.21 4.92 8.35
CA GLN A 187 -5.88 4.79 8.95
C GLN A 187 -4.85 4.24 7.96
N ALA A 188 -5.20 3.28 7.10
CA ALA A 188 -4.30 2.81 6.05
C ALA A 188 -3.84 3.96 5.14
N ILE A 189 -4.72 4.90 4.79
CA ILE A 189 -4.36 6.11 4.04
C ILE A 189 -3.39 7.01 4.84
N ASN A 190 -3.56 7.08 6.17
CA ASN A 190 -2.64 7.82 7.05
C ASN A 190 -1.23 7.20 7.01
N GLU A 191 -1.12 5.88 7.13
CA GLU A 191 0.17 5.18 7.09
C GLU A 191 0.85 5.29 5.72
N MET A 192 0.07 5.34 4.63
CA MET A 192 0.61 5.62 3.30
C MET A 192 1.26 6.99 3.22
N GLN A 193 0.69 7.99 3.92
CA GLN A 193 1.29 9.31 4.02
C GLN A 193 2.60 9.27 4.83
N HIS A 194 2.66 8.50 5.93
CA HIS A 194 3.89 8.36 6.71
C HIS A 194 4.99 7.66 5.90
N LEU A 195 4.63 6.59 5.18
CA LEU A 195 5.54 5.89 4.28
C LEU A 195 6.13 6.85 3.23
N GLY A 196 5.31 7.75 2.68
CA GLY A 196 5.76 8.81 1.77
C GLY A 196 6.78 9.74 2.44
N TRP A 197 6.44 10.32 3.59
CA TRP A 197 7.34 11.22 4.32
C TRP A 197 8.68 10.57 4.67
N LEU A 198 8.66 9.32 5.14
CA LEU A 198 9.87 8.59 5.50
C LEU A 198 10.70 8.24 4.26
N SER A 199 10.05 7.95 3.12
CA SER A 199 10.72 7.66 1.86
C SER A 199 11.39 8.91 1.27
N GLU A 200 10.72 10.06 1.32
CA GLU A 200 11.28 11.35 0.94
C GLU A 200 12.48 11.73 1.83
N GLU A 201 12.33 11.60 3.15
CA GLU A 201 13.39 11.88 4.11
C GLU A 201 14.59 10.92 3.91
N MET A 202 14.34 9.66 3.56
CA MET A 202 15.39 8.69 3.19
C MET A 202 16.18 9.14 1.97
N ILE A 203 15.50 9.59 0.91
CA ILE A 203 16.14 10.09 -0.31
C ILE A 203 16.93 11.36 -0.01
N GLY A 204 16.36 12.30 0.74
CA GLY A 204 17.04 13.53 1.18
C GLY A 204 18.31 13.24 1.98
N ASN A 205 18.31 12.14 2.75
CA ASN A 205 19.46 11.67 3.50
C ASN A 205 20.46 10.82 2.69
N LYS A 206 20.32 10.75 1.36
CA LYS A 206 21.17 9.95 0.45
C LYS A 206 21.11 8.45 0.73
N GLY A 207 19.96 7.96 1.20
CA GLY A 207 19.66 6.54 1.30
C GLY A 207 18.89 6.02 0.09
N SER A 208 18.37 4.81 0.23
CA SER A 208 17.43 4.20 -0.70
C SER A 208 16.31 3.56 0.10
N PRO A 209 15.05 3.98 -0.09
CA PRO A 209 13.89 3.37 0.56
C PRO A 209 13.81 1.87 0.25
N ARG A 210 13.55 1.06 1.28
CA ARG A 210 13.22 -0.35 1.16
C ARG A 210 11.76 -0.58 1.58
N ILE A 211 10.88 -0.63 0.59
CA ILE A 211 9.45 -0.89 0.81
C ILE A 211 9.21 -2.41 0.80
N GLU A 212 9.48 -3.01 1.95
CA GLU A 212 9.33 -4.44 2.21
C GLU A 212 8.55 -4.60 3.50
N HIS A 213 7.64 -5.56 3.57
CA HIS A 213 6.83 -5.77 4.77
C HIS A 213 7.33 -6.97 5.57
N THR A 214 6.98 -6.99 6.85
CA THR A 214 7.19 -8.15 7.72
C THR A 214 5.92 -8.99 7.81
N LYS A 215 5.79 -9.79 8.86
CA LYS A 215 4.61 -10.64 9.06
C LYS A 215 3.39 -9.78 9.38
N VAL A 216 2.41 -9.81 8.48
CA VAL A 216 1.07 -9.23 8.67
C VAL A 216 0.18 -10.17 9.49
N ASP A 217 -0.57 -9.62 10.45
CA ASP A 217 -1.62 -10.36 11.15
C ASP A 217 -2.80 -10.66 10.20
N LYS A 218 -3.31 -11.89 10.25
CA LYS A 218 -4.38 -12.38 9.37
C LYS A 218 -5.62 -12.79 10.16
N SER A 219 -5.85 -12.16 11.30
CA SER A 219 -7.01 -12.43 12.14
C SER A 219 -8.31 -12.22 11.36
N THR A 220 -9.30 -13.08 11.61
CA THR A 220 -10.59 -13.06 10.88
C THR A 220 -11.76 -12.62 11.75
N LYS A 221 -11.53 -12.33 13.04
CA LYS A 221 -12.54 -11.79 13.95
C LYS A 221 -12.22 -10.33 14.23
N THR A 222 -13.22 -9.46 14.07
CA THR A 222 -13.08 -8.00 14.24
C THR A 222 -12.38 -7.60 15.55
N ALA A 223 -12.75 -8.21 16.68
CA ALA A 223 -12.10 -7.90 17.95
C ALA A 223 -10.62 -8.35 18.00
N ASP A 224 -10.28 -9.46 17.35
CA ASP A 224 -8.90 -9.97 17.33
C ASP A 224 -8.02 -9.11 16.40
N MET A 225 -8.57 -8.66 15.27
CA MET A 225 -7.97 -7.67 14.37
C MET A 225 -7.61 -6.39 15.15
N LEU A 226 -8.61 -5.75 15.78
CA LEU A 226 -8.41 -4.53 16.56
C LEU A 226 -7.36 -4.70 17.66
N ARG A 227 -7.32 -5.86 18.34
CA ARG A 227 -6.27 -6.11 19.36
C ARG A 227 -4.89 -6.26 18.75
N ALA A 228 -4.76 -6.86 17.56
CA ALA A 228 -3.50 -6.94 16.84
C ALA A 228 -3.03 -5.54 16.41
N ASP A 229 -3.94 -4.74 15.86
CA ASP A 229 -3.68 -3.37 15.40
C ASP A 229 -3.28 -2.44 16.56
N ILE A 230 -4.04 -2.42 17.66
CA ILE A 230 -3.67 -1.65 18.87
C ILE A 230 -2.29 -2.05 19.41
N LYS A 231 -1.95 -3.34 19.35
CA LYS A 231 -0.68 -3.85 19.86
C LYS A 231 0.48 -3.38 19.00
N ILE A 232 0.34 -3.41 17.68
CA ILE A 232 1.42 -3.00 16.78
C ILE A 232 1.64 -1.49 16.89
N GLU A 233 0.57 -0.70 16.90
CA GLU A 233 0.60 0.76 17.08
C GLU A 233 1.37 1.20 18.33
N LYS A 234 1.01 0.64 19.49
CA LYS A 234 1.68 0.97 20.76
C LYS A 234 3.16 0.60 20.76
N LYS A 235 3.53 -0.48 20.08
CA LYS A 235 4.92 -0.90 19.96
C LYS A 235 5.69 0.10 19.10
N VAL A 236 5.07 0.60 18.06
CA VAL A 236 5.67 1.44 17.03
C VAL A 236 5.83 2.86 17.52
N ALA A 237 4.79 3.42 18.16
CA ALA A 237 4.88 4.67 18.90
C ALA A 237 6.05 4.67 19.90
N ALA A 238 6.23 3.57 20.65
CA ALA A 238 7.34 3.46 21.60
C ALA A 238 8.72 3.42 20.93
N GLU A 239 8.83 2.88 19.72
CA GLU A 239 10.09 2.82 18.98
C GLU A 239 10.38 4.16 18.29
N TYR A 240 9.38 4.83 17.71
CA TYR A 240 9.52 6.21 17.22
C TYR A 240 9.92 7.18 18.34
N ASP A 241 9.33 7.04 19.53
CA ASP A 241 9.72 7.84 20.70
C ASP A 241 11.19 7.61 21.11
N ARG A 242 11.67 6.37 21.01
CA ARG A 242 13.10 6.06 21.25
C ARG A 242 13.97 6.67 20.16
N ALA A 243 13.62 6.45 18.89
CA ALA A 243 14.37 6.97 17.75
C ALA A 243 14.48 8.50 17.80
N ALA A 244 13.39 9.21 18.08
CA ALA A 244 13.37 10.67 18.22
C ALA A 244 14.27 11.21 19.35
N LYS A 245 14.54 10.41 20.40
CA LYS A 245 15.49 10.78 21.48
C LYS A 245 16.95 10.58 21.08
N GLU A 246 17.17 9.74 20.08
CA GLU A 246 18.46 9.22 19.66
C GLU A 246 19.02 9.86 18.39
N ILE A 247 18.16 10.56 17.64
CA ILE A 247 18.46 11.34 16.43
C ILE A 247 18.88 12.76 16.82
N GLU A 248 19.91 13.29 16.15
CA GLU A 248 20.42 14.64 16.38
C GLU A 248 19.79 15.67 15.43
N GLU A 249 19.42 15.23 14.23
CA GLU A 249 18.81 16.04 13.18
C GLU A 249 17.42 16.58 13.62
N PRO A 250 17.26 17.91 13.78
CA PRO A 250 16.02 18.49 14.32
C PRO A 250 14.78 18.18 13.48
N ASP A 251 14.90 18.26 12.16
CA ASP A 251 13.76 18.08 11.23
C ASP A 251 13.29 16.62 11.24
N LEU A 252 14.22 15.67 11.19
CA LEU A 252 13.90 14.25 11.33
C LEU A 252 13.28 13.95 12.70
N LYS A 253 13.79 14.55 13.77
CA LYS A 253 13.20 14.37 15.10
C LYS A 253 11.76 14.87 15.17
N GLU A 254 11.45 16.00 14.54
CA GLU A 254 10.08 16.50 14.44
C GLU A 254 9.19 15.54 13.66
N LEU A 255 9.66 15.03 12.52
CA LEU A 255 8.94 14.03 11.72
C LEU A 255 8.62 12.77 12.52
N LEU A 256 9.62 12.16 13.17
CA LEU A 256 9.41 10.93 13.96
C LEU A 256 8.46 11.17 15.16
N THR A 257 8.53 12.36 15.76
CA THR A 257 7.62 12.75 16.85
C THR A 257 6.19 12.91 16.36
N ARG A 258 6.01 13.50 15.17
CA ARG A 258 4.70 13.65 14.54
C ARG A 258 4.08 12.30 14.18
N ILE A 259 4.85 11.43 13.54
CA ILE A 259 4.42 10.06 13.21
C ILE A 259 3.99 9.32 14.49
N ARG A 260 4.84 9.31 15.53
CA ARG A 260 4.50 8.73 16.85
C ARG A 260 3.14 9.21 17.37
N ASP A 261 2.85 10.50 17.26
CA ASP A 261 1.59 11.06 17.77
C ASP A 261 0.38 10.59 16.95
N HIS A 262 0.55 10.32 15.65
CA HIS A 262 -0.45 9.67 14.82
C HIS A 262 -0.67 8.21 15.26
N GLU A 263 0.38 7.43 15.50
CA GLU A 263 0.25 6.03 15.98
C GLU A 263 -0.51 5.92 17.30
N LEU A 264 -0.27 6.86 18.21
CA LEU A 264 -1.02 6.94 19.48
C LEU A 264 -2.50 7.26 19.22
N TYR A 265 -2.78 8.15 18.28
CA TYR A 265 -4.15 8.47 17.89
C TYR A 265 -4.86 7.27 17.24
N HIS A 266 -4.21 6.56 16.31
CA HIS A 266 -4.73 5.34 15.69
C HIS A 266 -5.05 4.29 16.77
N ALA A 267 -4.13 4.07 17.71
CA ALA A 267 -4.34 3.16 18.84
C ALA A 267 -5.57 3.55 19.67
N ASP A 268 -5.79 4.83 19.96
CA ASP A 268 -6.93 5.30 20.73
C ASP A 268 -8.26 5.07 19.98
N ILE A 269 -8.32 5.38 18.69
CA ILE A 269 -9.49 5.09 17.82
C ILE A 269 -9.80 3.58 17.82
N PHE A 270 -8.80 2.73 17.58
CA PHE A 270 -9.00 1.28 17.60
C PHE A 270 -9.41 0.76 18.99
N ASN A 271 -8.92 1.36 20.08
CA ASN A 271 -9.36 1.00 21.43
C ASN A 271 -10.85 1.32 21.66
N ASP A 272 -11.34 2.43 21.14
CA ASP A 272 -12.75 2.79 21.27
C ASP A 272 -13.65 1.87 20.44
N LEU A 273 -13.26 1.55 19.21
CA LEU A 273 -13.94 0.55 18.37
C LEU A 273 -13.95 -0.83 19.03
N LEU A 274 -12.87 -1.24 19.68
CA LEU A 274 -12.78 -2.54 20.37
C LEU A 274 -13.78 -2.61 21.54
N LYS A 275 -13.90 -1.54 22.34
CA LYS A 275 -14.87 -1.48 23.44
C LYS A 275 -16.30 -1.61 22.90
N GLU A 276 -16.60 -0.96 21.78
CA GLU A 276 -17.90 -1.06 21.13
C GLU A 276 -18.20 -2.47 20.63
N GLU A 277 -17.24 -3.09 19.93
CA GLU A 277 -17.37 -4.44 19.39
C GLU A 277 -17.61 -5.47 20.50
N GLU A 278 -16.82 -5.41 21.58
CA GLU A 278 -17.01 -6.28 22.75
C GLU A 278 -18.34 -6.02 23.47
N GLY A 279 -18.77 -4.75 23.55
CA GLY A 279 -20.06 -4.35 24.11
C GLY A 279 -21.25 -4.88 23.31
N ARG A 280 -21.18 -4.88 21.97
CA ARG A 280 -22.18 -5.48 21.08
C ARG A 280 -22.26 -7.00 21.28
N GLY A 281 -21.11 -7.66 21.44
CA GLY A 281 -21.02 -9.10 21.73
C GLY A 281 -21.77 -9.51 23.01
N ARG A 282 -21.58 -8.77 24.11
CA ARG A 282 -22.24 -9.05 25.40
C ARG A 282 -23.76 -8.91 25.34
N LYS A 283 -24.27 -7.84 24.72
CA LYS A 283 -25.73 -7.62 24.55
C LYS A 283 -26.39 -8.71 23.71
N ASN A 284 -25.69 -9.25 22.72
CA ASN A 284 -26.21 -10.34 21.89
C ASN A 284 -26.20 -11.70 22.61
N SER A 285 -25.26 -11.96 23.51
CA SER A 285 -25.27 -13.16 24.36
C SER A 285 -26.37 -13.13 25.42
N GLU A 286 -26.67 -11.97 26.00
CA GLU A 286 -27.72 -11.82 27.02
C GLU A 286 -29.14 -11.97 26.46
N ARG A 287 -29.35 -11.66 25.16
CA ARG A 287 -30.65 -11.83 24.48
C ARG A 287 -30.93 -13.25 24.00
N ARG A 288 -29.93 -14.14 24.03
CA ARG A 288 -30.04 -15.53 23.55
C ARG A 288 -30.19 -16.56 24.68
N ASN A 289 -30.12 -16.11 25.93
CA ASN A 289 -30.39 -16.90 27.15
C ASN A 289 -31.76 -16.52 27.72
#